data_AF-A0A2V9W3V5-F1
#
_entry.id   AF-A0A2V9W3V5-F1
#
_cell.length_a   1.000
_cell.length_b   1.000
_cell.length_c   1.000
_cell.angle_alpha   90.00
_cell.angle_beta   90.00
_cell.angle_gamma   90.00
#
_symmetry.space_group_name_H-M   'P 1'
#
loop_
_entity.id
_entity.type
_entity.pdbx_description
1 polymer ?
#
loop_
_entity_poly.entity_id
_entity_poly.type
_entity_poly.pdbx_seq_one_letter_code
_entity_poly.pdbx_strand_id
1 'polypeptide(L)'
;MPVDALVSPRFSGIATFMRLPQVSRADELDIALIGIPYDGGTTYRPGPRFGPRRVREQSAIIRPWNPALNINPFERFRIADYGDLSINPLSI
;
A
#
# COMPACT_ATOMS: atom_id res chain seq x y z
N MET A 1 -10.85 -4.04 -5.76
CA MET A 1 -9.96 -4.05 -6.94
C MET A 1 -9.35 -2.67 -7.16
N PRO A 2 -8.16 -2.57 -7.77
CA PRO A 2 -7.56 -1.29 -8.18
C PRO A 2 -8.45 -0.50 -9.15
N VAL A 3 -8.41 0.82 -9.07
CA VAL A 3 -9.16 1.71 -9.98
C VAL A 3 -8.65 1.59 -11.42
N ASP A 4 -9.56 1.48 -12.38
CA ASP A 4 -9.24 1.45 -13.80
C ASP A 4 -8.51 2.74 -14.22
N ALA A 5 -7.33 2.57 -14.81
CA ALA A 5 -6.46 3.65 -15.26
C ALA A 5 -7.03 4.43 -16.46
N LEU A 6 -7.94 3.83 -17.23
CA LEU A 6 -8.62 4.50 -18.34
C LEU A 6 -9.75 5.42 -17.86
N VAL A 7 -10.32 5.13 -16.69
CA VAL A 7 -11.36 5.95 -16.05
C VAL A 7 -10.74 7.03 -15.16
N SER A 8 -9.70 6.67 -14.40
CA SER A 8 -8.97 7.59 -13.53
C SER A 8 -7.47 7.44 -13.75
N PRO A 9 -6.78 8.46 -14.30
CA PRO A 9 -5.37 8.34 -14.65
C PRO A 9 -4.50 8.06 -13.42
N ARG A 10 -3.39 7.35 -13.63
CA ARG A 10 -2.54 6.84 -12.53
C ARG A 10 -1.89 7.93 -11.67
N PHE A 11 -1.77 9.15 -12.19
CA PHE A 11 -1.20 10.29 -11.48
C PHE A 11 -2.24 11.05 -10.62
N SER A 12 -3.49 10.59 -10.56
CA SER A 12 -4.56 11.23 -9.78
C SER A 12 -5.21 10.29 -8.76
N GLY A 13 -5.93 10.89 -7.82
CA GLY A 13 -6.58 10.20 -6.70
C GLY A 13 -5.70 10.13 -5.45
N ILE A 14 -6.24 9.52 -4.40
CA ILE A 14 -5.52 9.30 -3.15
C ILE A 14 -4.45 8.23 -3.38
N ALA A 15 -3.22 8.49 -2.93
CA ALA A 15 -2.09 7.58 -3.07
C ALA A 15 -2.13 6.45 -2.03
N THR A 16 -3.05 5.50 -2.21
CA THR A 16 -3.04 4.20 -1.53
C THR A 16 -2.17 3.19 -2.29
N PHE A 17 -1.79 2.10 -1.62
CA PHE A 17 -1.01 1.02 -2.23
C PHE A 17 -1.78 0.42 -3.41
N MET A 18 -1.14 0.41 -4.58
CA MET A 18 -1.70 -0.03 -5.87
C MET A 18 -3.05 0.59 -6.21
N ARG A 19 -3.37 1.78 -5.67
CA ARG A 19 -4.66 2.46 -5.86
C ARG A 19 -5.85 1.61 -5.40
N LEU A 20 -5.64 0.79 -4.37
CA LEU A 20 -6.69 0.01 -3.72
C LEU A 20 -7.56 0.89 -2.82
N PRO A 21 -8.79 0.47 -2.49
CA PRO A 21 -9.57 1.16 -1.47
C PRO A 21 -8.82 1.18 -0.13
N GLN A 22 -8.93 2.30 0.59
CA GLN A 22 -8.52 2.37 1.98
C GLN A 22 -9.67 1.90 2.86
N VAL A 23 -9.39 1.01 3.82
CA VAL A 23 -10.38 0.52 4.78
C VAL A 23 -9.86 0.66 6.21
N SER A 24 -10.79 0.83 7.16
CA SER A 24 -10.48 0.94 8.60
C SER A 24 -10.72 -0.37 9.36
N ARG A 25 -11.15 -1.42 8.67
CA ARG A 25 -11.54 -2.72 9.22
C ARG A 25 -10.85 -3.85 8.45
N ALA A 26 -9.98 -4.59 9.14
CA ALA A 26 -9.20 -5.67 8.54
C ALA A 26 -9.93 -7.02 8.53
N ASP A 27 -10.97 -7.17 9.34
CA ASP A 27 -11.77 -8.40 9.48
C ASP A 27 -12.50 -8.82 8.19
N GLU A 28 -12.68 -7.89 7.26
CA GLU A 28 -13.30 -8.13 5.97
C GLU A 28 -12.29 -8.44 4.85
N LEU A 29 -10.99 -8.47 5.16
CA LEU A 29 -9.93 -8.69 4.18
C LEU A 29 -9.31 -10.08 4.32
N ASP A 30 -8.97 -10.68 3.18
CA ASP A 30 -8.11 -11.86 3.16
C ASP A 30 -6.64 -11.43 3.25
N ILE A 31 -6.31 -10.24 2.74
CA ILE A 31 -4.96 -9.65 2.78
C ILE A 31 -5.06 -8.14 3.08
N ALA A 32 -4.47 -7.71 4.20
CA ALA A 32 -4.35 -6.30 4.56
C ALA A 32 -2.94 -5.79 4.23
N LEU A 33 -2.85 -4.67 3.51
CA LEU A 33 -1.59 -4.00 3.22
C LEU A 33 -1.37 -2.88 4.25
N ILE A 34 -0.29 -2.99 5.03
CA ILE A 34 -0.02 -2.10 6.16
C ILE A 34 1.36 -1.47 5.99
N GLY A 35 1.45 -0.17 6.19
CA GLY A 35 2.72 0.53 6.31
C GLY A 35 3.19 0.63 7.76
N ILE A 36 4.49 0.45 7.99
CA ILE A 36 5.14 0.64 9.28
C ILE A 36 6.14 1.80 9.13
N PRO A 37 5.71 3.06 9.36
CA PRO A 37 6.56 4.23 9.15
C PRO A 37 7.51 4.45 10.34
N TYR A 38 8.45 3.53 10.53
CA TYR A 38 9.40 3.55 11.65
C TYR A 38 10.83 3.28 11.18
N ASP A 39 11.79 3.97 11.79
CA ASP A 39 13.21 3.78 11.53
C ASP A 39 14.09 4.02 12.78
N GLY A 40 13.51 3.91 13.98
CA GLY A 40 14.23 4.20 15.25
C GLY A 40 15.41 3.27 15.53
N GLY A 41 15.45 2.07 14.92
CA GLY A 41 16.61 1.16 14.98
C GLY A 41 17.76 1.53 14.03
N THR A 42 17.65 2.63 13.27
CA THR A 42 18.68 3.03 12.29
C THR A 42 19.85 3.72 12.99
N THR A 43 21.07 3.23 12.76
CA THR A 43 22.28 3.73 13.43
C THR A 43 23.04 4.82 12.65
N TYR A 44 22.78 4.99 11.35
CA TYR A 44 23.56 5.91 10.50
C TYR A 44 22.69 6.89 9.71
N ARG A 45 21.91 6.42 8.73
CA ARG A 45 21.13 7.30 7.82
C ARG A 45 19.62 7.08 8.01
N PRO A 46 18.93 7.90 8.83
CA PRO A 46 17.48 7.81 8.98
C PRO A 46 16.76 8.22 7.69
N GLY A 47 15.47 7.88 7.58
CA GLY A 47 14.71 8.05 6.35
C GLY A 47 13.72 6.93 6.03
N PRO A 48 13.95 5.64 6.39
CA PRO A 48 13.01 4.57 6.08
C PRO A 48 11.59 4.79 6.62
N ARG A 49 11.40 5.63 7.65
CA ARG A 49 10.06 6.02 8.14
C ARG A 49 9.16 6.64 7.05
N PHE A 50 9.74 7.24 6.01
CA PHE A 50 9.01 7.81 4.87
C PHE A 50 8.73 6.78 3.75
N GLY A 51 9.30 5.58 3.86
CA GLY A 51 9.21 4.50 2.88
C GLY A 51 7.77 4.13 2.53
N PRO A 52 6.89 3.82 3.49
CA PRO A 52 5.50 3.42 3.18
C PRO A 52 4.77 4.42 2.28
N ARG A 53 4.91 5.73 2.52
CA ARG A 53 4.31 6.78 1.67
C ARG A 53 4.87 6.74 0.25
N ARG A 54 6.19 6.64 0.08
CA ARG A 54 6.83 6.60 -1.24
C ARG A 54 6.50 5.35 -2.02
N VAL A 55 6.41 4.20 -1.34
CA VAL A 55 6.00 2.94 -1.95
C VAL A 55 4.56 3.06 -2.47
N ARG A 56 3.63 3.65 -1.72
CA ARG A 56 2.26 3.88 -2.20
C ARG A 56 2.23 4.76 -3.44
N GLU A 57 2.92 5.90 -3.42
CA GLU A 57 3.04 6.80 -4.57
C GLU A 57 3.55 6.08 -5.83
N GLN A 58 4.65 5.31 -5.69
CA GLN A 58 5.25 4.60 -6.81
C GLN A 58 4.41 3.40 -7.28
N SER A 59 3.67 2.75 -6.39
CA SER A 59 2.85 1.58 -6.72
C SER A 59 1.71 1.89 -7.70
N ALA A 60 1.38 3.16 -7.92
CA ALA A 60 0.34 3.58 -8.87
C ALA A 60 0.58 3.11 -10.32
N ILE A 61 1.82 2.81 -10.69
CA ILE A 61 2.16 2.29 -12.03
C ILE A 61 1.91 0.78 -12.19
N ILE A 62 1.78 0.05 -11.08
CA ILE A 62 1.66 -1.42 -11.10
C ILE A 62 0.30 -1.80 -11.70
N ARG A 63 0.29 -2.87 -12.49
CA ARG A 63 -0.92 -3.44 -13.11
C ARG A 63 -1.45 -4.60 -12.27
N PRO A 64 -2.78 -4.85 -12.26
CA PRO A 64 -3.38 -5.93 -11.47
C PRO A 64 -2.89 -7.34 -11.83
N TRP A 65 -2.56 -7.58 -13.10
CA TRP A 65 -2.24 -8.92 -13.61
C TRP A 65 -0.73 -9.17 -13.65
N ASN A 66 -0.32 -10.33 -13.16
CA ASN A 66 1.04 -10.85 -13.26
C ASN A 66 1.14 -11.79 -14.48
N PRO A 67 1.96 -11.45 -15.51
CA PRO A 67 2.08 -12.24 -16.72
C PRO A 67 2.83 -13.57 -16.53
N ALA A 68 3.83 -13.60 -15.66
CA ALA A 68 4.67 -14.78 -15.47
C ALA A 68 3.92 -15.92 -14.79
N LEU A 69 3.02 -15.57 -13.87
CA LEU A 69 2.19 -16.52 -13.12
C LEU A 69 0.76 -16.65 -13.67
N ASN A 70 0.42 -15.85 -14.69
CA ASN A 70 -0.92 -15.75 -15.27
C ASN A 70 -2.03 -15.61 -14.20
N ILE A 71 -1.86 -14.65 -13.29
CA ILE A 71 -2.78 -14.47 -12.15
C ILE A 71 -3.08 -13.00 -11.88
N ASN A 72 -4.34 -12.72 -11.52
CA ASN A 72 -4.77 -11.47 -10.92
C ASN A 72 -5.15 -11.74 -9.45
N PRO A 73 -4.35 -11.34 -8.44
CA PRO A 73 -4.66 -11.61 -7.05
C PRO A 73 -5.94 -10.88 -6.57
N PHE A 74 -6.29 -9.77 -7.22
CA PHE A 74 -7.45 -8.95 -6.85
C PHE A 74 -8.79 -9.55 -7.28
N GLU A 75 -8.77 -10.61 -8.12
CA GLU A 75 -9.95 -11.40 -8.45
C GLU A 75 -10.19 -12.56 -7.48
N ARG A 76 -9.17 -12.94 -6.69
CA ARG A 76 -9.23 -14.12 -5.79
C ARG A 76 -9.33 -13.75 -4.32
N PHE A 77 -8.83 -12.58 -3.94
CA PHE A 77 -8.72 -12.16 -2.55
C PHE A 77 -9.29 -10.76 -2.36
N ARG A 78 -9.90 -10.52 -1.20
CA ARG A 78 -10.27 -9.20 -0.70
C ARG A 78 -9.02 -8.52 -0.16
N ILE A 79 -8.46 -7.62 -0.96
CA ILE A 79 -7.22 -6.89 -0.66
C ILE A 79 -7.51 -5.40 -0.58
N ALA A 80 -7.03 -4.75 0.47
CA ALA A 80 -7.15 -3.30 0.64
C ALA A 80 -5.94 -2.71 1.36
N ASP A 81 -5.77 -1.38 1.23
CA ASP A 81 -4.81 -0.62 2.01
C ASP A 81 -5.41 -0.32 3.38
N TYR A 82 -4.77 -0.80 4.44
CA TYR A 82 -5.20 -0.59 5.82
C TYR A 82 -4.54 0.65 6.45
N GLY A 83 -3.77 1.39 5.67
CA GLY A 83 -3.06 2.58 6.14
C GLY A 83 -1.78 2.22 6.90
N ASP A 84 -1.42 3.10 7.83
CA ASP A 84 -0.18 2.97 8.59
C ASP A 84 -0.47 2.64 10.06
N LEU A 85 0.40 1.84 10.66
CA LEU A 85 0.38 1.68 12.10
C LEU A 85 0.74 3.02 12.77
N SER A 86 -0.08 3.45 13.73
CA SER A 86 0.25 4.61 14.56
C SER A 86 1.38 4.25 15.51
N ILE A 87 2.57 4.78 15.25
CA ILE A 87 3.77 4.52 16.03
C ILE A 87 4.26 5.85 16.60
N ASN A 88 4.46 5.91 17.91
CA ASN A 88 5.18 7.00 18.54
C ASN A 88 6.68 6.66 18.56
N PRO A 89 7.54 7.37 17.81
CA PRO A 89 8.97 7.06 17.76
C PRO A 89 9.70 7.19 19.10
N LEU A 90 9.13 7.92 20.06
CA LEU A 90 9.73 8.21 21.37
C LEU A 90 9.20 7.32 22.50
N SER A 91 8.21 6.48 22.23
CA SER A 91 7.55 5.63 23.23
C SER A 91 7.97 4.17 23.11
N ILE A 92 9.27 3.93 22.94
CA ILE A 92 9.87 2.58 22.99
C ILE A 92 10.29 2.22 24.41
#